data_AF-A0A946QZA0-F1
#
_entry.id   AF-A0A946QZA0-F1
#
_cell.length_a   1.000
_cell.length_b   1.000
_cell.length_c   1.000
_cell.angle_alpha   90.00
_cell.angle_beta   90.00
_cell.angle_gamma   90.00
#
_symmetry.space_group_name_H-M   'P 1'
#
loop_
_entity.id
_entity.type
_entity.pdbx_description
1 polymer ?
#
loop_
_entity_poly.entity_id
_entity_poly.type
_entity_poly.pdbx_seq_one_letter_code
_entity_poly.pdbx_strand_id
1 'polypeptide(L)'
;YSRDQNRIGYGDDIGVSAGLSGIMNNVYGYPSFVGDAIADPINGLHLALILQASLHKRIGGIIDLNMCEVLRYAMGEYDFANGGVLEGWKSISDNDADNPLYEMRVASGQAKGLGADNSVWL
;
A
#
# COMPACT_ATOMS: atom_id res chain seq x y z
N TYR A 1 4.64 -5.51 13.08
CA TYR A 1 4.65 -6.36 11.87
C TYR A 1 6.08 -6.76 11.51
N SER A 2 6.79 -7.38 12.45
CA SER A 2 8.08 -8.03 12.18
C SER A 2 7.85 -9.49 11.77
N ARG A 3 8.84 -10.10 11.11
CA ARG A 3 8.73 -11.46 10.55
C ARG A 3 8.45 -12.56 11.60
N ASP A 4 8.78 -12.30 12.86
CA ASP A 4 8.57 -13.19 14.01
C ASP A 4 7.17 -13.07 14.63
N GLN A 5 6.35 -12.12 14.17
CA GLN A 5 5.00 -11.90 14.69
C GLN A 5 3.98 -12.56 13.76
N ASN A 6 3.27 -13.56 14.25
CA ASN A 6 2.17 -14.23 13.53
C ASN A 6 0.90 -13.34 13.52
N ARG A 7 1.00 -12.16 12.91
CA ARG A 7 -0.08 -11.15 12.82
C ARG A 7 -0.46 -10.94 11.37
N ILE A 8 -1.76 -10.96 11.10
CA ILE A 8 -2.32 -10.59 9.79
C ILE A 8 -2.40 -9.07 9.72
N GLY A 9 -1.96 -8.48 8.61
CA GLY A 9 -2.09 -7.05 8.34
C GLY A 9 -2.51 -6.81 6.90
N TYR A 10 -3.54 -5.97 6.72
CA TYR A 10 -4.01 -5.51 5.42
C TYR A 10 -3.28 -4.23 4.99
N GLY A 11 -3.52 -3.76 3.77
CA GLY A 11 -2.84 -2.60 3.19
C GLY A 11 -2.83 -1.37 4.11
N ASP A 12 -3.96 -1.04 4.75
CA ASP A 12 -4.08 0.08 5.68
C ASP A 12 -3.33 -0.16 7.00
N ASP A 13 -3.41 -1.38 7.55
CA ASP A 13 -2.69 -1.73 8.80
C ASP A 13 -1.18 -1.58 8.62
N ILE A 14 -0.69 -2.01 7.45
CA ILE A 14 0.71 -1.87 7.06
C ILE A 14 1.05 -0.41 6.83
N GLY A 15 0.18 0.38 6.19
CA GLY A 15 0.36 1.81 6.01
C GLY A 15 0.57 2.56 7.33
N VAL A 16 -0.32 2.31 8.30
CA VAL A 16 -0.19 2.87 9.67
C VAL A 16 1.12 2.42 10.29
N SER A 17 1.44 1.14 10.21
CA SER A 17 2.61 0.56 10.90
C SER A 17 3.95 0.94 10.29
N ALA A 18 3.97 1.23 8.99
CA ALA A 18 5.14 1.76 8.31
C ALA A 18 5.45 3.19 8.77
N GLY A 19 4.44 3.91 9.28
CA GLY A 19 4.58 5.26 9.84
C GLY A 19 3.85 6.35 9.06
N LEU A 20 3.10 6.01 8.00
CA LEU A 20 2.42 7.00 7.14
C LEU A 20 1.45 7.88 7.92
N SER A 21 0.65 7.32 8.83
CA SER A 21 -0.26 8.12 9.65
C SER A 21 0.47 9.08 10.61
N GLY A 22 1.70 8.75 11.00
CA GLY A 22 2.56 9.66 11.75
C GLY A 22 3.04 10.85 10.91
N ILE A 23 3.39 10.60 9.64
CA ILE A 23 3.69 11.66 8.67
C ILE A 23 2.47 12.56 8.47
N MET A 24 1.29 11.97 8.24
CA MET A 24 0.05 12.75 8.06
C MET A 24 -0.25 13.63 9.27
N ASN A 25 -0.04 13.11 10.49
CA ASN A 25 -0.18 13.90 11.70
C ASN A 25 0.81 15.08 11.76
N ASN A 26 2.05 14.90 11.33
CA ASN A 26 3.05 15.97 11.29
C ASN A 26 2.74 17.04 10.22
N VAL A 27 2.17 16.64 9.08
CA VAL A 27 1.90 17.55 7.95
C VAL A 27 0.55 18.28 8.10
N TYR A 28 -0.49 17.58 8.55
CA TYR A 28 -1.88 18.07 8.58
C TYR A 28 -2.46 18.25 9.99
N GLY A 29 -1.73 17.84 11.04
CA GLY A 29 -2.14 17.99 12.44
C GLY A 29 -3.07 16.89 12.95
N TYR A 30 -3.35 15.86 12.15
CA TYR A 30 -4.13 14.69 12.57
C TYR A 30 -3.68 13.42 11.82
N PRO A 31 -3.76 12.24 12.46
CA PRO A 31 -3.44 10.99 11.78
C PRO A 31 -4.53 10.63 10.78
N SER A 32 -4.13 10.21 9.59
CA SER A 32 -5.03 9.70 8.55
C SER A 32 -4.37 8.55 7.77
N PHE A 33 -5.19 7.78 7.04
CA PHE A 33 -4.68 6.86 6.03
C PHE A 33 -4.19 7.65 4.82
N VAL A 34 -3.21 7.08 4.11
CA VAL A 34 -2.67 7.65 2.87
C VAL A 34 -3.13 6.76 1.73
N GLY A 35 -4.08 7.23 0.92
CA GLY A 35 -4.70 6.42 -0.13
C GLY A 35 -5.53 5.25 0.39
N ASP A 36 -6.13 4.50 -0.54
CA ASP A 36 -6.84 3.24 -0.25
C ASP A 36 -5.85 2.08 -0.30
N ALA A 37 -5.64 1.39 0.83
CA ALA A 37 -4.78 0.21 0.94
C ALA A 37 -3.39 0.39 0.31
N ILE A 38 -2.77 1.57 0.43
CA ILE A 38 -1.59 1.98 -0.35
C ILE A 38 -0.39 1.02 -0.29
N ALA A 39 -0.27 0.26 0.81
CA ALA A 39 0.78 -0.73 0.92
C ALA A 39 0.63 -1.85 -0.13
N ASP A 40 -0.58 -2.20 -0.53
CA ASP A 40 -0.87 -3.29 -1.47
C ASP A 40 -0.28 -3.02 -2.87
N PRO A 41 -0.59 -1.90 -3.56
CA PRO A 41 -0.01 -1.63 -4.87
C PRO A 41 1.51 -1.41 -4.81
N ILE A 42 2.04 -0.78 -3.75
CA ILE A 42 3.50 -0.58 -3.60
C ILE A 42 4.22 -1.92 -3.48
N ASN A 43 3.69 -2.83 -2.65
CA ASN A 43 4.24 -4.18 -2.50
C ASN A 43 4.08 -5.01 -3.78
N GLY A 44 2.93 -4.92 -4.45
CA GLY A 44 2.68 -5.59 -5.72
C GLY A 44 3.69 -5.19 -6.79
N LEU A 45 4.00 -3.89 -6.93
CA LEU A 45 4.99 -3.39 -7.88
C LEU A 45 6.41 -3.89 -7.56
N HIS A 46 6.82 -3.87 -6.30
CA HIS A 46 8.13 -4.38 -5.89
C HIS A 46 8.25 -5.89 -6.16
N LEU A 47 7.22 -6.67 -5.82
CA LEU A 47 7.20 -8.10 -6.10
C LEU A 47 7.23 -8.39 -7.60
N ALA A 48 6.45 -7.66 -8.41
CA ALA A 48 6.45 -7.80 -9.86
C ALA A 48 7.84 -7.54 -10.46
N LEU A 49 8.55 -6.51 -9.98
CA LEU A 49 9.91 -6.21 -10.40
C LEU A 49 10.89 -7.34 -10.02
N ILE A 50 10.79 -7.87 -8.79
CA ILE A 50 11.64 -8.99 -8.33
C ILE A 50 11.39 -10.24 -9.17
N LEU A 51 10.13 -10.55 -9.47
CA LEU A 51 9.75 -11.68 -10.31
C LEU A 51 10.31 -11.50 -11.73
N GLN A 52 10.14 -10.33 -12.34
CA GLN A 52 10.67 -10.04 -13.66
C GLN A 52 12.20 -10.18 -13.70
N ALA A 53 12.91 -9.63 -12.71
CA ALA A 53 14.36 -9.77 -12.61
C ALA A 53 14.81 -11.23 -12.43
N SER A 54 14.07 -12.00 -11.62
CA SER A 54 14.34 -13.43 -11.39
C SER A 54 14.15 -14.27 -12.65
N LEU A 55 13.07 -14.00 -13.41
CA LEU A 55 12.80 -14.61 -14.70
C LEU A 55 13.92 -14.31 -15.71
N HIS A 56 14.37 -13.06 -15.81
CA HIS A 56 15.49 -12.68 -16.68
C HIS A 56 16.78 -13.42 -16.33
N LYS A 57 17.04 -13.64 -15.04
CA LYS A 57 18.20 -14.38 -14.55
C LYS A 57 18.03 -15.91 -14.58
N ARG A 58 16.84 -16.41 -14.95
CA ARG A 58 16.46 -17.83 -14.93
C ARG A 58 16.69 -18.49 -13.56
N ILE A 59 16.43 -17.76 -12.48
CA ILE A 59 16.54 -18.26 -11.11
C ILE A 59 15.14 -18.55 -10.55
N GLY A 60 15.03 -19.65 -9.81
CA GLY A 60 13.87 -19.97 -8.99
C GLY A 60 14.22 -19.90 -7.51
N GLY A 61 13.24 -19.64 -6.65
CA GLY A 61 13.45 -19.58 -5.20
C GLY A 61 12.22 -19.06 -4.47
N ILE A 62 12.33 -19.03 -3.14
CA ILE A 62 11.34 -18.41 -2.26
C ILE A 62 11.63 -16.92 -2.19
N ILE A 63 10.60 -16.10 -2.41
CA ILE A 63 10.64 -14.65 -2.21
C ILE A 63 9.81 -14.35 -0.96
N ASP A 64 10.50 -13.96 0.12
CA ASP A 64 9.87 -13.56 1.39
C ASP A 64 9.96 -12.03 1.56
N LEU A 65 8.86 -11.34 1.31
CA LEU A 65 8.74 -9.89 1.43
C LEU A 65 7.90 -9.51 2.65
N ASN A 66 8.47 -8.67 3.51
CA ASN A 66 7.73 -8.03 4.58
C ASN A 66 7.11 -6.72 4.04
N MET A 67 5.78 -6.65 4.01
CA MET A 67 5.08 -5.50 3.42
C MET A 67 5.38 -4.16 4.10
N CYS A 68 5.62 -4.19 5.42
CA CYS A 68 5.96 -3.00 6.20
C CYS A 68 7.38 -2.52 5.90
N GLU A 69 8.34 -3.44 5.74
CA GLU A 69 9.72 -3.08 5.36
C GLU A 69 9.80 -2.53 3.93
N VAL A 70 9.09 -3.15 2.98
CA VAL A 70 9.01 -2.67 1.60
C VAL A 70 8.40 -1.28 1.55
N LEU A 71 7.32 -1.03 2.30
CA LEU A 71 6.69 0.28 2.33
C LEU A 71 7.61 1.34 2.95
N ARG A 72 8.29 1.03 4.05
CA ARG A 72 9.29 1.93 4.66
C ARG A 72 10.44 2.24 3.71
N TYR A 73 10.90 1.24 2.96
CA TYR A 73 11.92 1.44 1.93
C TYR A 73 11.41 2.38 0.83
N ALA A 74 10.17 2.18 0.36
CA ALA A 74 9.58 3.01 -0.68
C ALA A 74 9.33 4.47 -0.22
N MET A 75 9.04 4.68 1.08
CA MET A 75 8.92 6.01 1.68
C MET A 75 10.25 6.77 1.68
N GLY A 76 11.38 6.06 1.58
CA GLY A 76 12.71 6.65 1.62
C GLY A 76 13.07 7.27 2.97
N GLU A 77 14.24 7.91 3.02
CA GLU A 77 14.63 8.75 4.15
C GLU A 77 13.98 10.13 4.01
N TYR A 78 13.39 10.62 5.09
CA TYR A 78 12.85 11.97 5.16
C TYR A 78 13.21 12.57 6.51
N ASP A 79 13.57 13.85 6.48
CA ASP A 79 13.87 14.62 7.67
C ASP A 79 12.67 15.50 8.02
N PHE A 80 12.00 15.19 9.12
CA PHE A 80 10.89 15.98 9.63
C PHE A 80 11.29 17.42 9.98
N ALA A 81 12.56 17.67 10.32
CA ALA A 81 13.05 19.00 10.67
C ALA A 81 13.31 19.88 9.43
N ASN A 82 13.73 19.26 8.31
CA ASN A 82 14.11 19.98 7.10
C ASN A 82 13.04 19.97 5.99
N GLY A 83 11.91 19.27 6.20
CA GLY A 83 10.61 19.49 5.55
C GLY A 83 10.51 19.27 4.03
N GLY A 84 11.60 19.34 3.26
CA GLY A 84 11.54 19.55 1.80
C GLY A 84 10.80 18.47 1.02
N VAL A 85 11.00 17.19 1.35
CA VAL A 85 10.26 16.09 0.70
C VAL A 85 8.78 16.10 1.10
N LEU A 86 8.49 16.40 2.38
CA LEU A 86 7.12 16.42 2.90
C LEU A 86 6.33 17.61 2.36
N GLU A 87 6.96 18.78 2.20
CA GLU A 87 6.37 19.94 1.54
C GLU A 87 6.06 19.65 0.08
N GLY A 88 6.95 18.94 -0.63
CA GLY A 88 6.70 18.47 -1.98
C GLY A 88 5.49 17.54 -2.06
N TRP A 89 5.41 16.54 -1.19
CA TRP A 89 4.26 15.62 -1.13
C TRP A 89 2.95 16.35 -0.77
N LYS A 90 3.01 17.25 0.21
CA LYS A 90 1.87 18.10 0.58
C LYS A 90 1.42 18.93 -0.61
N SER A 91 2.34 19.56 -1.33
CA SER A 91 2.00 20.37 -2.51
C SER A 91 1.33 19.54 -3.61
N ILE A 92 1.79 18.30 -3.85
CA ILE A 92 1.13 17.39 -4.81
C ILE A 92 -0.30 17.11 -4.35
N SER A 93 -0.49 16.75 -3.07
CA SER A 93 -1.82 16.48 -2.52
C SER A 93 -2.74 17.70 -2.55
N ASP A 94 -2.23 18.89 -2.23
CA ASP A 94 -3.00 20.13 -2.22
C ASP A 94 -3.40 20.53 -3.65
N ASN A 95 -2.52 20.30 -4.64
CA ASN A 95 -2.83 20.52 -6.06
C ASN A 95 -3.88 19.54 -6.60
N ASP A 96 -3.96 18.33 -6.04
CA ASP A 96 -4.94 17.33 -6.41
C ASP A 96 -6.28 17.48 -5.66
N ALA A 97 -6.36 18.33 -4.63
CA ALA A 97 -7.53 18.45 -3.77
C ALA A 97 -8.79 18.92 -4.50
N ASP A 98 -8.63 19.75 -5.53
CA ASP A 98 -9.73 20.27 -6.35
C ASP A 98 -10.06 19.36 -7.56
N ASN A 99 -9.26 18.31 -7.80
CA ASN A 99 -9.54 17.36 -8.88
C ASN A 99 -10.72 16.46 -8.47
N PRO A 100 -11.72 16.27 -9.35
CA PRO A 100 -12.80 15.36 -9.06
C PRO A 100 -12.25 13.94 -8.87
N LEU A 101 -12.67 13.29 -7.79
CA LEU A 101 -12.41 11.87 -7.59
C LEU A 101 -12.98 11.06 -8.77
N TYR A 102 -12.40 9.89 -9.00
CA TYR A 102 -12.95 8.95 -9.99
C TYR A 102 -14.42 8.67 -9.68
N GLU A 103 -15.24 8.64 -10.73
CA GLU A 103 -16.65 8.32 -10.57
C GLU A 103 -16.79 6.94 -9.93
N MET A 104 -17.62 6.87 -8.87
CA MET A 104 -17.93 5.60 -8.25
C MET A 104 -18.60 4.71 -9.29
N ARG A 105 -18.04 3.50 -9.49
CA ARG A 105 -18.61 2.55 -10.44
C ARG A 105 -20.04 2.23 -10.01
N VAL A 106 -20.97 2.28 -10.95
CA VAL A 106 -22.32 1.77 -10.72
C VAL A 106 -22.21 0.29 -10.45
N ALA A 107 -22.69 -0.16 -9.29
CA ALA A 107 -22.72 -1.57 -8.94
C ALA A 107 -23.43 -2.34 -10.05
N SER A 108 -22.71 -3.24 -10.72
CA SER A 108 -23.25 -4.08 -11.77
C SER A 108 -23.31 -5.53 -11.27
N GLY A 109 -24.52 -6.08 -11.26
CA GLY A 109 -24.80 -7.44 -10.79
C GLY A 109 -25.11 -7.54 -9.29
N GLN A 110 -25.55 -8.73 -8.89
CA GLN A 110 -25.68 -9.12 -7.48
C GLN A 110 -24.54 -10.07 -7.14
N ALA A 111 -23.91 -9.84 -5.98
CA ALA A 111 -23.03 -10.85 -5.40
C ALA A 111 -23.84 -12.15 -5.24
N LYS A 112 -23.31 -13.26 -5.74
CA LYS A 112 -23.94 -14.57 -5.56
C LYS A 112 -23.98 -14.90 -4.06
N GLY A 113 -24.99 -15.69 -3.67
CA GLY A 113 -25.09 -16.17 -2.31
C GLY A 113 -23.83 -16.92 -1.87
N LEU A 114 -23.51 -16.85 -0.58
CA LEU A 114 -22.38 -17.58 -0.02
C LEU A 114 -22.47 -19.06 -0.41
N GLY A 115 -21.42 -19.57 -1.04
CA GLY A 115 -21.33 -20.97 -1.45
C GLY A 115 -21.96 -21.31 -2.81
N ALA A 116 -22.51 -20.33 -3.53
CA ALA A 116 -23.15 -20.55 -4.83
C ALA A 116 -22.19 -21.09 -5.92
N ASP A 117 -20.88 -20.92 -5.76
CA ASP A 117 -19.86 -21.39 -6.71
C ASP A 117 -19.08 -22.62 -6.19
N ASN A 118 -19.46 -23.17 -5.03
CA ASN A 118 -18.74 -24.27 -4.39
C ASN A 118 -19.00 -25.62 -5.07
N SER A 119 -20.07 -25.73 -5.86
CA SER A 119 -20.48 -26.98 -6.51
C SER A 119 -19.62 -27.38 -7.71
N VAL A 120 -18.67 -26.54 -8.12
CA VAL A 120 -17.75 -26.82 -9.25
C VAL A 120 -16.46 -27.50 -8.77
N TRP A 121 -16.19 -27.49 -7.46
CA TRP A 121 -14.91 -27.92 -6.88
C TRP A 121 -15.05 -29.07 -5.84
N LEU A 122 -16.22 -29.73 -5.82
CA LEU A 122 -16.52 -30.95 -5.04
C LEU A 122 -16.93 -32.07 -6.00
#